data_AF-A0A6B3FQD9-F1
#
_entry.id   AF-A0A6B3FQD9-F1
#
_cell.length_a   1.000
_cell.length_b   1.000
_cell.length_c   1.000
_cell.angle_alpha   90.00
_cell.angle_beta   90.00
_cell.angle_gamma   90.00
#
_symmetry.space_group_name_H-M   'P 1'
#
loop_
_entity.id
_entity.type
_entity.pdbx_description
1 polymer ?
#
loop_
_entity_poly.entity_id
_entity_poly.type
_entity_poly.pdbx_seq_one_letter_code
_entity_poly.pdbx_strand_id
1 'polypeptide(L)' 'MSSINEQPIPAARPVIGEDEIEAAVRVLRSGRVVQGPEVAAFEEGFSRLVDDRHCVAVNSG' A
#
# COMPACT_ATOMS: atom_id res chain seq x y z
N MET A 1 -11.30 38.06 -18.94
CA MET A 1 -9.99 37.50 -18.57
C MET A 1 -10.27 36.25 -17.75
N SER A 2 -10.09 35.07 -18.34
CA SER A 2 -10.23 33.80 -17.60
C SER A 2 -8.98 33.67 -16.72
N SER A 3 -9.18 33.62 -15.40
CA SER A 3 -8.10 33.34 -14.46
C SER A 3 -7.54 31.95 -14.75
N ILE A 4 -6.28 31.89 -15.16
CA ILE A 4 -5.56 30.63 -15.31
C ILE A 4 -5.35 30.09 -13.89
N ASN A 5 -5.81 28.87 -13.63
CA ASN A 5 -5.62 28.24 -12.32
C ASN A 5 -4.13 27.87 -12.18
N GLU A 6 -3.41 28.55 -11.28
CA GLU A 6 -1.97 28.35 -11.04
C GLU A 6 -1.65 27.12 -10.18
N GLN A 7 -2.63 26.26 -9.89
CA GLN A 7 -2.38 25.05 -9.11
C GLN A 7 -1.58 24.01 -9.91
N PRO A 8 -0.41 23.57 -9.41
CA PRO A 8 0.37 22.54 -10.07
C PRO A 8 -0.39 21.21 -10.10
N ILE A 9 -0.43 20.56 -11.26
CA ILE A 9 -1.01 19.22 -11.42
C ILE A 9 0.04 18.19 -10.97
N PRO A 10 -0.24 17.39 -9.93
CA PRO A 10 0.71 16.41 -9.44
C PRO A 10 0.86 15.23 -10.42
N ALA A 11 2.08 14.72 -10.58
CA ALA A 11 2.35 13.54 -11.40
C ALA A 11 1.75 12.25 -10.81
N ALA A 12 1.57 12.20 -9.49
CA ALA A 12 0.93 11.10 -8.79
C ALA A 12 0.11 11.63 -7.60
N ARG A 13 -1.01 10.96 -7.33
CA ARG A 13 -1.83 11.19 -6.14
C ARG A 13 -2.15 9.82 -5.52
N PRO A 14 -1.34 9.33 -4.56
CA PRO A 14 -1.58 8.05 -3.91
C PRO A 14 -2.99 8.00 -3.32
N VAL A 15 -3.62 6.83 -3.39
CA VAL A 15 -4.91 6.55 -2.76
C VAL A 15 -4.61 5.88 -1.42
N ILE A 16 -4.91 6.58 -0.32
CA ILE A 16 -4.77 6.09 1.04
C ILE A 16 -6.04 6.52 1.76
N GLY A 17 -6.91 5.56 2.06
CA GLY A 17 -8.14 5.73 2.83
C GLY A 17 -7.97 5.22 4.27
N GLU A 18 -9.09 5.16 4.99
CA GLU A 18 -9.08 4.73 6.39
C GLU A 18 -8.72 3.25 6.54
N ASP A 19 -9.11 2.38 5.59
CA ASP A 19 -8.76 0.96 5.64
C ASP A 19 -7.23 0.74 5.59
N GLU A 20 -6.53 1.50 4.76
CA GLU A 20 -5.06 1.47 4.69
C GLU A 20 -4.41 2.02 5.97
N ILE A 21 -4.97 3.09 6.54
CA ILE A 21 -4.48 3.69 7.79
C ILE A 21 -4.67 2.72 8.96
N GLU A 22 -5.86 2.12 9.08
CA GLU A 22 -6.16 1.15 10.12
C GLU A 22 -5.25 -0.08 10.03
N ALA A 23 -4.96 -0.56 8.80
CA ALA A 23 -4.00 -1.63 8.59
C ALA A 23 -2.59 -1.29 9.10
N ALA A 24 -2.09 -0.10 8.77
CA ALA A 24 -0.81 0.37 9.29
C ALA A 24 -0.82 0.50 10.82
N VAL A 25 -1.90 1.03 11.40
CA VAL A 25 -2.06 1.19 12.85
C VAL A 25 -2.09 -0.17 13.56
N ARG A 26 -2.72 -1.21 12.99
CA ARG A 26 -2.67 -2.57 13.56
C ARG A 26 -1.23 -3.09 13.68
N VAL A 27 -0.42 -2.90 12.63
CA VAL A 27 1.01 -3.28 12.65
C VAL A 27 1.76 -2.53 13.74
N LEU A 28 1.59 -1.21 13.80
CA LEU A 28 2.25 -0.37 14.81
C LEU A 28 1.87 -0.78 16.24
N ARG A 29 0.57 -1.02 16.49
CA ARG A 29 0.06 -1.46 17.80
C ARG A 29 0.52 -2.88 18.17
N SER A 30 0.83 -3.73 17.20
CA SER A 30 1.34 -5.08 17.46
C SER A 30 2.78 -5.11 18.00
N GLY A 31 3.55 -4.02 17.82
CA GLY A 31 4.97 -3.96 18.15
C GLY A 31 5.89 -4.74 17.20
N ARG A 32 5.35 -5.52 16.25
CA ARG A 32 6.12 -6.24 15.22
C ARG A 32 6.08 -5.45 13.91
N VAL A 33 7.01 -4.50 13.76
CA VAL A 33 7.11 -3.60 12.59
C VAL A 33 8.03 -4.11 11.48
N VAL A 34 8.45 -5.37 11.57
CA VAL A 34 9.25 -6.07 10.55
C VAL A 34 8.38 -7.13 9.85
N GLN A 35 8.97 -8.00 9.02
CA GLN A 35 8.24 -9.09 8.37
C GLN A 35 7.37 -9.88 9.37
N GLY A 36 6.11 -10.08 9.00
CA GLY A 36 5.07 -10.57 9.90
C GLY A 36 3.81 -11.04 9.18
N PRO A 37 2.72 -11.30 9.91
CA PRO A 37 1.51 -11.89 9.36
C PRO A 37 0.87 -11.05 8.24
N GLU A 38 0.96 -9.72 8.30
CA GLU A 38 0.44 -8.84 7.25
C GLU A 38 1.21 -9.00 5.92
N VAL A 39 2.52 -9.31 5.98
CA VAL A 39 3.32 -9.61 4.78
C VAL A 39 2.89 -10.93 4.16
N ALA A 40 2.71 -11.98 4.96
CA ALA A 40 2.26 -13.27 4.47
C ALA A 40 0.84 -13.19 3.86
N ALA A 41 -0.06 -12.43 4.49
CA ALA A 41 -1.40 -12.19 3.97
C ALA A 41 -1.37 -11.42 2.63
N PHE A 42 -0.47 -10.44 2.49
CA PHE A 42 -0.25 -9.75 1.23
C PHE A 42 0.27 -10.70 0.15
N GLU A 43 1.27 -11.53 0.45
CA GLU A 43 1.84 -12.51 -0.49
C GLU A 43 0.78 -13.52 -0.96
N GLU A 44 -0.05 -14.03 -0.06
CA GLU A 44 -1.16 -14.94 -0.41
C GLU A 44 -2.24 -14.24 -1.26
N GLY A 45 -2.64 -13.02 -0.88
CA GLY A 45 -3.60 -12.23 -1.63
C GLY A 45 -3.11 -11.88 -3.04
N PHE A 46 -1.83 -11.51 -3.14
CA PHE A 46 -1.21 -11.18 -4.42
C PHE A 46 -1.04 -12.43 -5.29
N SER A 47 -0.66 -13.57 -4.72
CA SER A 47 -0.58 -14.85 -5.42
C SER A 47 -1.88 -15.16 -6.18
N ARG A 48 -3.04 -15.02 -5.51
CA ARG A 48 -4.36 -15.23 -6.13
C ARG A 48 -4.67 -14.22 -7.25
N LEU A 49 -4.11 -13.00 -7.18
CA LEU A 49 -4.24 -11.99 -8.23
C LEU A 49 -3.37 -12.32 -9.46
N VAL A 50 -2.29 -13.08 -9.29
CA VAL A 50 -1.30 -13.38 -10.33
C VAL A 50 -1.25 -14.88 -10.67
N ASP A 51 -2.40 -15.53 -10.85
CA ASP A 51 -2.53 -16.93 -11.26
C ASP A 51 -1.84 -17.94 -10.31
N ASP A 52 -2.03 -17.75 -8.99
CA ASP A 52 -1.50 -18.61 -7.91
C ASP A 52 0.03 -18.81 -7.97
N ARG A 53 0.75 -17.83 -8.51
CA ARG A 53 2.22 -17.84 -8.53
C ARG A 53 2.79 -17.69 -7.13
N HIS A 54 3.94 -18.30 -6.88
CA HIS A 54 4.68 -18.06 -5.65
C HIS A 54 5.18 -16.60 -5.61
N CYS A 55 4.84 -15.89 -4.55
CA CYS A 55 5.13 -14.46 -4.40
C CYS A 55 5.97 -14.19 -3.16
N VAL A 56 6.90 -13.24 -3.28
CA VAL A 56 7.76 -12.79 -2.18
C VAL A 56 7.75 -11.26 -2.16
N ALA A 57 7.31 -10.68 -1.06
CA ALA A 57 7.35 -9.25 -0.87
C ALA A 57 8.77 -8.82 -0.46
N VAL A 58 9.29 -7.79 -1.13
CA VAL A 58 10.60 -7.19 -0.88
C VAL A 58 10.43 -5.69 -0.66
N ASN A 59 11.46 -5.03 -0.11
CA ASN A 59 11.38 -3.59 0.20
C ASN A 59 11.43 -2.67 -1.04
N SER A 60 11.84 -3.20 -2.18
CA SER A 60 11.88 -2.51 -3.48
C SER A 60 11.77 -3.52 -4.62
N GLY A 61 11.12 -3.13 -5.71
CA GLY A 61 11.10 -3.89 -6.96
C GLY A 61 12.38 -3.73 -7.78
#